data_AF-A0AAX4HDR5-F1
#
_entry.id   AF-A0AAX4HDR5-F1
#
_cell.length_a   1.000
_cell.length_b   1.000
_cell.length_c   1.000
_cell.angle_alpha   90.00
_cell.angle_beta   90.00
_cell.angle_gamma   90.00
#
_symmetry.space_group_name_H-M   'P 1'
#
loop_
_entity.id
_entity.type
_entity.pdbx_description
1 polymer ?
#
loop_
_entity_poly.entity_id
_entity_poly.type
_entity_poly.pdbx_seq_one_letter_code
_entity_poly.pdbx_strand_id
1 'polypeptide(L)'
;MSMLSVDVDEADVEVLKKIIERSSELFSKIDLLLHTITMKTLTASKSIKPVFAEISVLTTKKDSIEEGLLLLSSVSEYAALASEAQKMLSTPIETVGVVRYLQQLLAGQDLLKNMKRDIRDFSGCVLSFDNSVLMAELRVISYFSSLFGDLEDMKPDLPSVSEAIAVIEYFVSRGDLISVFEAMEKVFVQKLNLVLTPLEAGCTLQKRPANAPYEKGTTGLTVYTKEMISTVSGLTSACNQLELGDSPVLRNTIATYLGTRFLKILSGFSRFVDSLGLSGQDLIMLDVLENLMVLDLALLHWGFGFLTVLEVDREYTNLVTKCLSLLTDWVMFIESRVTQMDRFNQESVPQIVVEVISKIRRISEFASLSMLFENKKLGSWLNVKPPLRFVTIFTSVVQGAEALMDPLEFLMSSYLLDLIDELMIELELALKEASGENGMRKLAQGFTLIKNVVMIETIINRLDSLYRKLGAIGMERLQRLKNRFLKMFLDDWNYASYIIIRDMTQITTTNAMNGGQNSGKEKEQIKELFKNFNESFEEALRNYEKFQIQEKDLRGYLSNEIKKLILNAYNKLYDKYGSGEFTKNRAKYIRYDKLQLERLLNEKL
;
A
#
# COMPACT_ATOMS: atom_id res chain seq x y z
N MET A 1 -49.48 -160.11 0.18
CA MET A 1 -48.96 -160.05 -1.20
C MET A 1 -49.32 -158.69 -1.78
N SER A 2 -48.44 -157.77 -2.12
CA SER A 2 -47.00 -157.65 -1.90
C SER A 2 -46.74 -156.14 -1.95
N MET A 3 -46.20 -155.63 -0.86
CA MET A 3 -45.37 -154.43 -0.72
C MET A 3 -44.79 -153.87 -2.03
N LEU A 4 -45.07 -152.59 -2.30
CA LEU A 4 -44.14 -151.68 -2.97
C LEU A 4 -43.98 -150.46 -2.06
N SER A 5 -42.89 -150.48 -1.29
CA SER A 5 -42.34 -149.34 -0.57
C SER A 5 -41.95 -148.26 -1.59
N VAL A 6 -42.73 -147.19 -1.65
CA VAL A 6 -42.30 -145.95 -2.31
C VAL A 6 -41.61 -145.12 -1.23
N ASP A 7 -40.36 -144.78 -1.51
CA ASP A 7 -39.42 -144.10 -0.63
C ASP A 7 -39.95 -142.68 -0.33
N VAL A 8 -40.29 -142.41 0.93
CA VAL A 8 -40.89 -141.13 1.36
C VAL A 8 -39.94 -139.95 1.11
N ASP A 9 -38.63 -140.22 1.15
CA ASP A 9 -37.60 -139.22 0.88
C ASP A 9 -37.54 -138.82 -0.61
N GLU A 10 -37.87 -139.72 -1.55
CA GLU A 10 -37.87 -139.41 -2.98
C GLU A 10 -39.10 -138.57 -3.37
N ALA A 11 -40.26 -138.84 -2.76
CA ALA A 11 -41.47 -138.04 -2.95
C ALA A 11 -41.37 -136.63 -2.35
N ASP A 12 -40.75 -136.48 -1.17
CA ASP A 12 -40.54 -135.16 -0.54
C ASP A 12 -39.47 -134.35 -1.28
N VAL A 13 -38.41 -134.99 -1.80
CA VAL A 13 -37.42 -134.35 -2.68
C VAL A 13 -38.08 -133.87 -3.97
N GLU A 14 -39.00 -134.64 -4.55
CA GLU A 14 -39.71 -134.24 -5.78
C GLU A 14 -40.71 -133.10 -5.55
N VAL A 15 -41.40 -133.08 -4.40
CA VAL A 15 -42.26 -131.96 -3.98
C VAL A 15 -41.43 -130.70 -3.69
N LEU A 16 -40.31 -130.81 -2.98
CA LEU A 16 -39.38 -129.70 -2.72
C LEU A 16 -38.76 -129.17 -4.01
N LYS A 17 -38.41 -130.05 -4.96
CA LYS A 17 -37.91 -129.65 -6.29
C LYS A 17 -38.97 -128.89 -7.08
N LYS A 18 -40.23 -129.31 -7.01
CA LYS A 18 -41.38 -128.60 -7.59
C LYS A 18 -41.67 -127.26 -6.92
N ILE A 19 -41.49 -127.16 -5.60
CA ILE A 19 -41.61 -125.91 -4.85
C ILE A 19 -40.45 -124.96 -5.19
N ILE A 20 -39.22 -125.47 -5.33
CA ILE A 20 -38.06 -124.69 -5.75
C ILE A 20 -38.20 -124.22 -7.20
N GLU A 21 -38.69 -125.06 -8.11
CA GLU A 21 -39.01 -124.66 -9.49
C GLU A 21 -40.08 -123.58 -9.53
N ARG A 22 -41.17 -123.76 -8.77
CA ARG A 22 -42.25 -122.77 -8.69
C ARG A 22 -41.80 -121.46 -8.02
N SER A 23 -40.94 -121.55 -7.01
CA SER A 23 -40.33 -120.40 -6.34
C SER A 23 -39.36 -119.68 -7.26
N SER A 24 -38.52 -120.41 -8.00
CA SER A 24 -37.62 -119.87 -9.02
C SER A 24 -38.39 -119.18 -10.16
N GLU A 25 -39.52 -119.75 -10.58
CA GLU A 25 -40.41 -119.14 -11.58
C GLU A 25 -41.10 -117.87 -11.06
N LEU A 26 -41.49 -117.85 -9.78
CA LEU A 26 -42.01 -116.66 -9.09
C LEU A 26 -40.94 -115.58 -8.94
N PHE A 27 -39.73 -115.94 -8.53
CA PHE A 27 -38.59 -115.02 -8.45
C PHE A 27 -38.24 -114.48 -9.84
N SER A 28 -38.25 -115.31 -10.88
CA SER A 28 -38.06 -114.87 -12.27
C SER A 28 -39.17 -113.91 -12.73
N LYS A 29 -40.43 -114.14 -12.34
CA LYS A 29 -41.54 -113.22 -12.61
C LYS A 29 -41.40 -111.90 -11.84
N ILE A 30 -40.98 -111.95 -10.58
CA ILE A 30 -40.72 -110.77 -9.76
C ILE A 30 -39.57 -109.96 -10.35
N ASP A 31 -38.48 -110.61 -10.78
CA ASP A 31 -37.35 -109.96 -11.44
C ASP A 31 -37.78 -109.32 -12.75
N LEU A 32 -38.60 -110.00 -13.55
CA LEU A 32 -39.15 -109.43 -14.79
C LEU A 32 -40.04 -108.21 -14.51
N LEU A 33 -40.88 -108.27 -13.47
CA LEU A 33 -41.74 -107.16 -13.07
C LEU A 33 -40.94 -105.99 -12.50
N LEU A 34 -39.97 -106.24 -11.63
CA LEU A 34 -39.05 -105.23 -11.10
C LEU A 34 -38.24 -104.59 -12.21
N HIS A 35 -37.76 -105.39 -13.16
CA HIS A 35 -37.04 -104.87 -14.32
C HIS A 35 -37.95 -104.00 -15.19
N THR A 36 -39.20 -104.42 -15.40
CA THR A 36 -40.20 -103.66 -16.17
C THR A 36 -40.57 -102.35 -15.47
N ILE A 37 -40.78 -102.37 -14.15
CA ILE A 37 -41.07 -101.17 -13.34
C ILE A 37 -39.87 -100.24 -13.35
N THR A 38 -38.65 -100.77 -13.18
CA THR A 38 -37.42 -99.99 -13.21
C THR A 38 -37.24 -99.34 -14.58
N MET A 39 -37.43 -100.08 -15.67
CA MET A 39 -37.34 -99.55 -17.04
C MET A 39 -38.42 -98.50 -17.32
N LYS A 40 -39.67 -98.73 -16.89
CA LYS A 40 -40.73 -97.72 -17.01
C LYS A 40 -40.45 -96.49 -16.16
N THR A 41 -39.94 -96.65 -14.94
CA THR A 41 -39.58 -95.53 -14.05
C THR A 41 -38.39 -94.75 -14.60
N LEU A 42 -37.40 -95.42 -15.17
CA LEU A 42 -36.24 -94.79 -15.80
C LEU A 42 -36.64 -94.06 -17.09
N THR A 43 -37.57 -94.62 -17.86
CA THR A 43 -38.13 -93.99 -19.06
C THR A 43 -39.01 -92.78 -18.72
N ALA A 44 -39.85 -92.90 -17.70
CA ALA A 44 -40.62 -91.79 -17.15
C ALA A 44 -39.70 -90.69 -16.58
N SER A 45 -38.66 -91.05 -15.82
CA SER A 45 -37.66 -90.10 -15.30
C SER A 45 -36.89 -89.40 -16.43
N LYS A 46 -36.46 -90.14 -17.47
CA LYS A 46 -35.78 -89.58 -18.65
C LYS A 46 -36.68 -88.66 -19.48
N SER A 47 -37.99 -88.89 -19.52
CA SER A 47 -38.95 -88.05 -20.26
C SER A 47 -39.46 -86.86 -19.43
N ILE A 48 -39.59 -87.00 -18.12
CA ILE A 48 -40.09 -85.96 -17.22
C ILE A 48 -39.00 -84.97 -16.81
N LYS A 49 -37.74 -85.40 -16.61
CA LYS A 49 -36.62 -84.49 -16.31
C LYS A 49 -36.46 -83.33 -17.31
N PRO A 50 -36.45 -83.55 -18.64
CA PRO A 50 -36.34 -82.45 -19.59
C PRO A 50 -37.56 -81.53 -19.55
N VAL A 51 -38.76 -82.04 -19.26
CA VAL A 51 -39.97 -81.20 -19.09
C VAL A 51 -39.88 -80.31 -17.85
N PHE A 52 -39.38 -80.82 -16.72
CA PHE A 52 -39.14 -79.97 -15.54
C PHE A 52 -38.03 -78.93 -15.78
N ALA A 53 -36.99 -79.30 -16.55
CA ALA A 53 -35.95 -78.36 -16.95
C ALA A 53 -36.51 -77.26 -17.86
N GLU A 54 -37.33 -77.61 -18.86
CA GLU A 54 -38.04 -76.65 -19.71
C GLU A 54 -39.01 -75.77 -18.91
N ILE A 55 -39.77 -76.32 -17.96
CA ILE A 55 -40.65 -75.55 -17.08
C ILE A 55 -39.84 -74.58 -16.22
N SER A 56 -38.68 -74.99 -15.70
CA SER A 56 -37.81 -74.12 -14.89
C SER A 56 -37.20 -72.99 -15.73
N VAL A 57 -36.84 -73.28 -16.99
CA VAL A 57 -36.43 -72.28 -17.99
C VAL A 57 -37.60 -71.37 -18.36
N LEU A 58 -38.83 -71.89 -18.43
CA LEU A 58 -40.02 -71.10 -18.73
C LEU A 58 -40.38 -70.18 -17.56
N THR A 59 -40.29 -70.65 -16.32
CA THR A 59 -40.52 -69.88 -15.10
C THR A 59 -39.47 -68.76 -15.00
N THR A 60 -38.19 -69.05 -15.17
CA THR A 60 -37.14 -68.01 -15.19
C THR A 60 -37.33 -67.00 -16.31
N LYS A 61 -37.76 -67.42 -17.51
CA LYS A 61 -38.14 -66.49 -18.59
C LYS A 61 -39.37 -65.66 -18.25
N LYS A 62 -40.39 -66.26 -17.61
CA LYS A 62 -41.60 -65.57 -17.16
C LYS A 62 -41.23 -64.50 -16.12
N ASP A 63 -40.45 -64.87 -15.11
CA ASP A 63 -39.99 -63.96 -14.06
C ASP A 63 -39.17 -62.80 -14.67
N SER A 64 -38.28 -63.10 -15.63
CA SER A 64 -37.52 -62.07 -16.37
C SER A 64 -38.43 -61.13 -17.19
N ILE A 65 -39.52 -61.65 -17.77
CA ILE A 65 -40.50 -60.83 -18.51
C ILE A 65 -41.31 -59.97 -17.54
N GLU A 66 -41.72 -60.52 -16.39
CA GLU A 66 -42.43 -59.76 -15.34
C GLU A 66 -41.54 -58.65 -14.77
N GLU A 67 -40.26 -58.92 -14.51
CA GLU A 67 -39.27 -57.90 -14.12
C GLU A 67 -39.08 -56.83 -15.21
N GLY A 68 -38.98 -57.23 -16.48
CA GLY A 68 -38.90 -56.31 -17.61
C GLY A 68 -40.14 -55.44 -17.79
N LEU A 69 -41.33 -55.99 -17.55
CA LEU A 69 -42.60 -55.23 -17.58
C LEU A 69 -42.70 -54.24 -16.43
N LEU A 70 -42.27 -54.62 -15.22
CA LEU A 70 -42.18 -53.70 -14.07
C LEU A 70 -41.19 -52.56 -14.32
N LEU A 71 -40.04 -52.85 -14.93
CA LEU A 71 -39.07 -51.84 -15.32
C LEU A 71 -39.65 -50.87 -16.36
N LEU A 72 -40.35 -51.38 -17.38
CA LEU A 72 -41.02 -50.53 -18.39
C LEU A 72 -42.14 -49.67 -17.80
N SER A 73 -42.91 -50.20 -16.85
CA SER A 73 -43.92 -49.42 -16.10
C SER A 73 -43.24 -48.28 -15.33
N SER A 74 -42.15 -48.60 -14.62
CA SER A 74 -41.37 -47.61 -13.86
C SER A 74 -40.78 -46.55 -14.77
N VAL A 75 -40.24 -46.92 -15.94
CA VAL A 75 -39.74 -45.96 -16.95
C VAL A 75 -40.84 -45.04 -17.44
N SER A 76 -42.05 -45.55 -17.69
CA SER A 76 -43.18 -44.74 -18.14
C SER A 76 -43.62 -43.74 -17.06
N GLU A 77 -43.67 -44.16 -15.79
CA GLU A 77 -44.01 -43.30 -14.66
C GLU A 77 -42.96 -42.21 -14.46
N TYR A 78 -41.68 -42.57 -14.43
CA TYR A 78 -40.57 -41.62 -14.33
C TYR A 78 -40.54 -40.66 -15.51
N ALA A 79 -40.81 -41.11 -16.74
CA ALA A 79 -40.86 -40.24 -17.92
C ALA A 79 -42.01 -39.22 -17.84
N ALA A 80 -43.18 -39.61 -17.32
CA ALA A 80 -44.30 -38.70 -17.13
C ALA A 80 -43.97 -37.62 -16.09
N LEU A 81 -43.44 -38.02 -14.94
CA LEU A 81 -43.01 -37.09 -13.87
C LEU A 81 -41.88 -36.16 -14.35
N ALA A 82 -40.90 -36.69 -15.09
CA ALA A 82 -39.81 -35.92 -15.67
C ALA A 82 -40.32 -34.89 -16.69
N SER A 83 -41.31 -35.24 -17.51
CA SER A 83 -41.91 -34.33 -18.49
C SER A 83 -42.67 -33.18 -17.83
N GLU A 84 -43.42 -33.47 -16.75
CA GLU A 84 -44.12 -32.45 -15.98
C GLU A 84 -43.14 -31.50 -15.28
N ALA A 85 -42.12 -32.05 -14.62
CA ALA A 85 -41.06 -31.27 -14.00
C ALA A 85 -40.30 -30.42 -15.05
N GLN A 86 -39.98 -30.99 -16.21
CA GLN A 86 -39.32 -30.28 -17.31
C GLN A 86 -40.16 -29.10 -17.81
N LYS A 87 -41.49 -29.26 -17.92
CA LYS A 87 -42.39 -28.18 -18.32
C LYS A 87 -42.32 -27.01 -17.32
N MET A 88 -42.37 -27.31 -16.02
CA MET A 88 -42.24 -26.29 -14.97
C MET A 88 -40.86 -25.62 -14.98
N LEU A 89 -39.78 -26.41 -15.05
CA LEU A 89 -38.40 -25.92 -15.09
C LEU A 89 -38.06 -25.16 -16.38
N SER A 90 -38.82 -25.37 -17.46
CA SER A 90 -38.68 -24.61 -18.72
C SER A 90 -39.35 -23.23 -18.69
N THR A 91 -40.21 -22.98 -17.70
CA THR A 91 -40.95 -21.73 -17.56
C THR A 91 -40.07 -20.66 -16.88
N PRO A 92 -40.14 -19.37 -17.28
CA PRO A 92 -39.32 -18.30 -16.67
C PRO A 92 -39.53 -18.16 -15.15
N ILE A 93 -38.46 -17.88 -14.41
CA ILE A 93 -38.44 -17.85 -12.94
C ILE A 93 -39.38 -16.76 -12.41
N GLU A 94 -39.45 -15.63 -13.09
CA GLU A 94 -40.29 -14.47 -12.77
C GLU A 94 -41.78 -14.85 -12.73
N THR A 95 -42.20 -15.79 -13.59
CA THR A 95 -43.60 -16.20 -13.71
C THR A 95 -43.99 -17.30 -12.72
N VAL A 96 -43.03 -18.11 -12.28
CA VAL A 96 -43.24 -19.21 -11.33
C VAL A 96 -43.09 -18.72 -9.88
N GLY A 97 -42.25 -17.71 -9.67
CA GLY A 97 -41.79 -17.24 -8.37
C GLY A 97 -40.56 -17.99 -7.89
N VAL A 98 -39.56 -17.28 -7.38
CA VAL A 98 -38.22 -17.80 -7.03
C VAL A 98 -38.30 -18.99 -6.07
N VAL A 99 -38.98 -18.83 -4.94
CA VAL A 99 -39.09 -19.89 -3.92
C VAL A 99 -39.72 -21.16 -4.48
N ARG A 100 -40.80 -21.01 -5.26
CA ARG A 100 -41.50 -22.15 -5.87
C ARG A 100 -40.65 -22.83 -6.94
N TYR A 101 -39.94 -22.05 -7.75
CA TYR A 101 -39.04 -22.59 -8.77
C TYR A 101 -37.89 -23.38 -8.14
N LEU A 102 -37.26 -22.86 -7.07
CA LEU A 102 -36.20 -23.55 -6.33
C LEU A 102 -36.68 -24.86 -5.68
N GLN A 103 -37.88 -24.87 -5.10
CA GLN A 103 -38.50 -26.09 -4.57
C GLN A 103 -38.73 -27.16 -5.65
N GLN A 104 -39.19 -26.75 -6.83
CA GLN A 104 -39.38 -27.66 -7.96
C GLN A 104 -38.05 -28.17 -8.52
N LEU A 105 -36.99 -27.35 -8.47
CA LEU A 105 -35.65 -27.76 -8.87
C LEU A 105 -35.06 -28.80 -7.90
N LEU A 106 -35.25 -28.64 -6.59
CA LEU A 106 -34.88 -29.65 -5.59
C LEU A 106 -35.63 -30.97 -5.82
N ALA A 107 -36.95 -30.90 -6.01
CA ALA A 107 -37.76 -32.08 -6.31
C ALA A 107 -37.33 -32.76 -7.62
N GLY A 108 -36.98 -31.97 -8.65
CA GLY A 108 -36.45 -32.47 -9.91
C GLY A 108 -35.09 -33.17 -9.75
N GLN A 109 -34.22 -32.68 -8.86
CA GLN A 109 -32.94 -33.34 -8.56
C GLN A 109 -33.13 -34.66 -7.81
N ASP A 110 -34.04 -34.71 -6.83
CA ASP A 110 -34.39 -35.95 -6.14
C ASP A 110 -34.99 -36.98 -7.10
N LEU A 111 -35.86 -36.53 -8.01
CA LEU A 111 -36.40 -37.34 -9.09
C LEU A 111 -35.30 -37.89 -9.99
N LEU A 112 -34.34 -37.04 -10.40
CA LEU A 112 -33.19 -37.44 -11.21
C LEU A 112 -32.31 -38.47 -10.49
N LYS A 113 -32.10 -38.33 -9.18
CA LYS A 113 -31.37 -39.32 -8.36
C LYS A 113 -32.08 -40.66 -8.34
N ASN A 114 -33.40 -40.67 -8.19
CA ASN A 114 -34.21 -41.88 -8.25
C ASN A 114 -34.19 -42.51 -9.65
N MET A 115 -34.28 -41.70 -10.72
CA MET A 115 -34.15 -42.17 -12.11
C MET A 115 -32.78 -42.80 -12.38
N LYS A 116 -31.68 -42.20 -11.89
CA LYS A 116 -30.32 -42.74 -12.01
C LYS A 116 -30.13 -44.06 -11.26
N ARG A 117 -30.95 -44.34 -10.23
CA ARG A 117 -30.96 -45.60 -9.49
C ARG A 117 -31.82 -46.66 -10.18
N ASP A 118 -33.03 -46.29 -10.59
CA ASP A 118 -34.09 -47.24 -10.96
C ASP A 118 -34.16 -47.51 -12.47
N ILE A 119 -33.77 -46.55 -13.32
CA ILE A 119 -33.88 -46.64 -14.79
C ILE A 119 -32.59 -46.26 -15.52
N ARG A 120 -31.43 -46.50 -14.88
CA ARG A 120 -30.10 -46.13 -15.39
C ARG A 120 -29.83 -46.55 -16.84
N ASP A 121 -30.31 -47.72 -17.22
CA ASP A 121 -30.05 -48.32 -18.53
C ASP A 121 -30.86 -47.63 -19.65
N PHE A 122 -31.88 -46.84 -19.30
CA PHE A 122 -32.64 -45.98 -20.22
C PHE A 122 -32.02 -44.59 -20.34
N SER A 123 -30.78 -44.56 -20.81
CA SER A 123 -29.93 -43.37 -20.84
C SER A 123 -30.57 -42.18 -21.55
N GLY A 124 -31.37 -42.37 -22.61
CA GLY A 124 -32.02 -41.27 -23.34
C GLY A 124 -32.98 -40.44 -22.47
N CYS A 125 -33.82 -41.09 -21.66
CA CYS A 125 -34.77 -40.42 -20.78
C CYS A 125 -34.04 -39.71 -19.62
N VAL A 126 -33.09 -40.43 -19.00
CA VAL A 126 -32.29 -39.89 -17.88
C VAL A 126 -31.46 -38.69 -18.33
N LEU A 127 -30.75 -38.78 -19.47
CA LEU A 127 -29.92 -37.68 -19.99
C LEU A 127 -30.74 -36.47 -20.41
N SER A 128 -31.91 -36.66 -21.02
CA SER A 128 -32.81 -35.55 -21.40
C SER A 128 -33.27 -34.77 -20.17
N PHE A 129 -33.64 -35.48 -19.10
CA PHE A 129 -34.06 -34.84 -17.86
C PHE A 129 -32.87 -34.23 -17.09
N ASP A 130 -31.71 -34.90 -17.06
CA ASP A 130 -30.46 -34.38 -16.48
C ASP A 130 -30.07 -33.03 -17.12
N ASN A 131 -30.08 -32.96 -18.46
CA ASN A 131 -29.86 -31.71 -19.18
C ASN A 131 -30.88 -30.62 -18.84
N SER A 132 -32.14 -30.99 -18.61
CA SER A 132 -33.18 -30.03 -18.25
C SER A 132 -32.98 -29.46 -16.84
N VAL A 133 -32.54 -30.29 -15.89
CA VAL A 133 -32.17 -29.87 -14.54
C VAL A 133 -30.93 -28.96 -14.58
N LEU A 134 -29.89 -29.33 -15.33
CA LEU A 134 -28.69 -28.50 -15.52
C LEU A 134 -29.03 -27.14 -16.12
N MET A 135 -29.87 -27.09 -17.15
CA MET A 135 -30.31 -25.82 -17.75
C MET A 135 -31.12 -24.97 -16.77
N ALA A 136 -31.92 -25.60 -15.91
CA ALA A 136 -32.67 -24.91 -14.87
C ALA A 136 -31.74 -24.31 -13.80
N GLU A 137 -30.69 -25.01 -13.38
CA GLU A 137 -29.66 -24.49 -12.48
C GLU A 137 -28.93 -23.28 -13.08
N LEU A 138 -28.51 -23.38 -14.36
CA LEU A 138 -27.87 -22.25 -15.06
C LEU A 138 -28.78 -21.03 -15.16
N ARG A 139 -30.10 -21.23 -15.30
CA ARG A 139 -31.07 -20.13 -15.27
C ARG A 139 -31.18 -19.49 -13.89
N VAL A 140 -31.12 -20.26 -12.80
CA VAL A 140 -31.10 -19.69 -11.44
C VAL A 140 -29.88 -18.79 -11.26
N ILE A 141 -28.71 -19.23 -11.71
CA ILE A 141 -27.48 -18.41 -11.66
C ILE A 141 -27.63 -17.16 -12.52
N SER A 142 -28.14 -17.28 -13.75
CA SER A 142 -28.37 -16.13 -14.64
C SER A 142 -29.38 -15.14 -14.06
N TYR A 143 -30.44 -15.64 -13.42
CA TYR A 143 -31.45 -14.84 -12.74
C TYR A 143 -30.83 -14.11 -11.55
N PHE A 144 -30.09 -14.83 -10.70
CA PHE A 144 -29.36 -14.23 -9.59
C PHE A 144 -28.42 -13.12 -10.05
N SER A 145 -27.63 -13.33 -11.11
CA SER A 145 -26.80 -12.27 -11.69
C SER A 145 -27.61 -11.07 -12.19
N SER A 146 -28.81 -11.29 -12.73
CA SER A 146 -29.69 -10.22 -13.21
C SER A 146 -30.28 -9.36 -12.08
N LEU A 147 -30.45 -9.92 -10.87
CA LEU A 147 -30.89 -9.17 -9.68
C LEU A 147 -29.93 -8.03 -9.32
N PHE A 148 -28.67 -8.15 -9.74
CA PHE A 148 -27.61 -7.17 -9.53
C PHE A 148 -27.36 -6.26 -10.75
N GLY A 149 -28.15 -6.40 -11.82
CA GLY A 149 -28.01 -5.60 -13.04
C GLY A 149 -28.26 -4.10 -12.82
N ASP A 150 -29.24 -3.77 -11.97
CA ASP A 150 -29.67 -2.40 -11.67
C ASP A 150 -28.99 -1.81 -10.40
N LEU A 151 -27.80 -2.29 -10.04
CA LEU A 151 -26.95 -1.77 -8.95
C LEU A 151 -26.52 -0.30 -9.14
N GLU A 152 -27.10 0.45 -10.08
CA GLU A 152 -26.84 1.88 -10.32
C GLU A 152 -27.15 2.79 -9.14
N ASP A 153 -28.12 2.44 -8.28
CA ASP A 153 -28.65 3.40 -7.31
C ASP A 153 -28.28 3.15 -5.84
N MET A 154 -27.67 2.01 -5.47
CA MET A 154 -27.26 1.68 -4.08
C MET A 154 -28.27 2.19 -3.02
N LYS A 155 -29.58 2.08 -3.32
CA LYS A 155 -30.61 2.48 -2.37
C LYS A 155 -30.55 1.52 -1.18
N PRO A 156 -30.82 2.01 0.04
CA PRO A 156 -30.72 1.21 1.27
C PRO A 156 -31.55 -0.08 1.23
N ASP A 157 -32.56 -0.16 0.36
CA ASP A 157 -33.38 -1.34 0.13
C ASP A 157 -33.15 -1.87 -1.29
N LEU A 158 -32.32 -2.90 -1.45
CA LEU A 158 -32.30 -3.68 -2.69
C LEU A 158 -33.72 -4.29 -2.87
N PRO A 159 -34.45 -4.01 -3.97
CA PRO A 159 -35.83 -4.51 -4.15
C PRO A 159 -35.93 -6.04 -4.13
N SER A 160 -34.83 -6.72 -4.41
CA SER A 160 -34.72 -8.16 -4.60
C SER A 160 -33.88 -8.88 -3.54
N VAL A 161 -33.60 -8.26 -2.37
CA VAL A 161 -32.81 -8.91 -1.30
C VAL A 161 -33.40 -10.26 -0.91
N SER A 162 -34.72 -10.33 -0.73
CA SER A 162 -35.40 -11.57 -0.34
C SER A 162 -35.26 -12.68 -1.37
N GLU A 163 -35.29 -12.34 -2.66
CA GLU A 163 -35.08 -13.29 -3.75
C GLU A 163 -33.63 -13.75 -3.86
N ALA A 164 -32.68 -12.82 -3.69
CA ALA A 164 -31.26 -13.12 -3.67
C ALA A 164 -30.89 -14.03 -2.48
N ILE A 165 -31.41 -13.74 -1.28
CA ILE A 165 -31.25 -14.59 -0.10
C ILE A 165 -31.83 -15.98 -0.35
N ALA A 166 -33.02 -16.09 -0.94
CA ALA A 166 -33.62 -17.39 -1.25
C ALA A 166 -32.75 -18.24 -2.20
N VAL A 167 -32.10 -17.61 -3.18
CA VAL A 167 -31.14 -18.31 -4.05
C VAL A 167 -29.88 -18.72 -3.28
N ILE A 168 -29.33 -17.84 -2.44
CA ILE A 168 -28.16 -18.15 -1.59
C ILE A 168 -28.47 -19.32 -0.67
N GLU A 169 -29.59 -19.29 0.05
CA GLU A 169 -30.04 -20.38 0.95
C GLU A 169 -30.19 -21.71 0.21
N TYR A 170 -30.72 -21.69 -1.02
CA TYR A 170 -30.80 -22.88 -1.86
C TYR A 170 -29.41 -23.50 -2.11
N PHE A 171 -28.42 -22.69 -2.47
CA PHE A 171 -27.06 -23.18 -2.71
C PHE A 171 -26.32 -23.57 -1.42
N VAL A 172 -26.57 -22.87 -0.30
CA VAL A 172 -26.09 -23.25 1.05
C VAL A 172 -26.58 -24.65 1.41
N SER A 173 -27.87 -24.94 1.20
CA SER A 173 -28.47 -26.25 1.50
C SER A 173 -27.83 -27.40 0.73
N ARG A 174 -27.20 -27.10 -0.42
CA ARG A 174 -26.50 -28.06 -1.27
C ARG A 174 -24.99 -28.14 -1.02
N GLY A 175 -24.43 -27.23 -0.21
CA GLY A 175 -22.99 -27.10 -0.04
C GLY A 175 -22.25 -26.59 -1.28
N ASP A 176 -22.93 -25.95 -2.23
CA ASP A 176 -22.34 -25.37 -3.45
C ASP A 176 -22.38 -23.84 -3.42
N LEU A 177 -21.63 -23.25 -2.48
CA LEU A 177 -21.50 -21.79 -2.36
C LEU A 177 -20.60 -21.18 -3.44
N ILE A 178 -19.75 -21.98 -4.08
CA ILE A 178 -18.76 -21.53 -5.05
C ILE A 178 -19.46 -20.94 -6.28
N SER A 179 -20.45 -21.65 -6.82
CA SER A 179 -21.20 -21.20 -7.99
C SER A 179 -21.87 -19.84 -7.80
N VAL A 180 -22.39 -19.56 -6.59
CA VAL A 180 -23.02 -18.28 -6.25
C VAL A 180 -21.98 -17.18 -6.10
N PHE A 181 -20.87 -17.47 -5.43
CA PHE A 181 -19.77 -16.53 -5.27
C PHE A 181 -19.16 -16.14 -6.62
N GLU A 182 -18.88 -17.10 -7.50
CA GLU A 182 -18.37 -16.83 -8.85
C GLU A 182 -19.34 -15.96 -9.68
N ALA A 183 -20.64 -16.23 -9.59
CA ALA A 183 -21.66 -15.44 -10.28
C ALA A 183 -21.71 -14.00 -9.75
N MET A 184 -21.63 -13.81 -8.42
CA MET A 184 -21.62 -12.50 -7.77
C MET A 184 -20.34 -11.72 -8.09
N GLU A 185 -19.17 -12.37 -7.99
CA GLU A 185 -17.87 -11.81 -8.35
C GLU A 185 -17.87 -11.31 -9.80
N LYS A 186 -18.43 -12.10 -10.73
CA LYS A 186 -18.53 -11.70 -12.14
C LYS A 186 -19.37 -10.43 -12.33
N VAL A 187 -20.50 -10.31 -11.66
CA VAL A 187 -21.34 -9.09 -11.76
C VAL A 187 -20.63 -7.90 -11.13
N PHE A 188 -19.99 -8.07 -9.97
CA PHE A 188 -19.28 -6.99 -9.30
C PHE A 188 -18.08 -6.49 -10.12
N VAL A 189 -17.33 -7.40 -10.74
CA VAL A 189 -16.25 -7.05 -11.68
C VAL A 189 -16.81 -6.32 -12.90
N GLN A 190 -17.96 -6.73 -13.44
CA GLN A 190 -18.61 -6.01 -14.54
C GLN A 190 -19.02 -4.59 -14.14
N LYS A 191 -19.55 -4.41 -12.91
CA LYS A 191 -19.91 -3.09 -12.39
C LYS A 191 -18.69 -2.19 -12.23
N LEU A 192 -17.60 -2.68 -11.64
CA LEU A 192 -16.33 -1.94 -11.56
C LEU A 192 -15.84 -1.53 -12.94
N ASN A 193 -15.89 -2.45 -13.91
CA ASN A 193 -15.50 -2.13 -15.28
C ASN A 193 -16.38 -1.04 -15.89
N LEU A 194 -17.71 -1.09 -15.70
CA LEU A 194 -18.63 -0.09 -16.24
C LEU A 194 -18.33 1.32 -15.71
N VAL A 195 -18.08 1.42 -14.40
CA VAL A 195 -17.86 2.72 -13.72
C VAL A 195 -16.45 3.25 -13.95
N LEU A 196 -15.43 2.39 -13.85
CA LEU A 196 -14.03 2.83 -13.80
C LEU A 196 -13.33 2.83 -15.15
N THR A 197 -13.74 1.98 -16.11
CA THR A 197 -13.13 1.95 -17.47
C THR A 197 -13.13 3.32 -18.15
N PRO A 198 -14.24 4.09 -18.14
CA PRO A 198 -14.26 5.42 -18.77
C PRO A 198 -13.25 6.41 -18.17
N LEU A 199 -12.89 6.21 -16.90
CA LEU A 199 -11.96 7.09 -16.17
C LEU A 199 -10.49 6.73 -16.39
N GLU A 200 -10.18 5.51 -16.86
CA GLU A 200 -8.80 5.02 -17.02
C GLU A 200 -7.96 5.90 -17.95
N ALA A 201 -8.56 6.44 -19.02
CA ALA A 201 -7.86 7.31 -19.96
C ALA A 201 -7.33 8.58 -19.28
N GLY A 202 -8.07 9.11 -18.29
CA GLY A 202 -7.67 10.28 -17.49
C GLY A 202 -6.51 10.01 -16.53
N CYS A 203 -6.22 8.75 -16.23
CA CYS A 203 -5.08 8.36 -15.40
C CYS A 203 -3.75 8.37 -16.17
N THR A 204 -3.76 8.55 -17.49
CA THR A 204 -2.52 8.57 -18.28
C THR A 204 -1.80 9.92 -18.10
N LEU A 205 -0.53 9.88 -17.68
CA LEU A 205 0.28 11.08 -17.53
C LEU A 205 0.82 11.56 -18.87
N GLN A 206 0.85 12.88 -19.06
CA GLN A 206 1.45 13.53 -20.21
C GLN A 206 2.59 14.45 -19.77
N LYS A 207 3.60 14.59 -20.64
CA LYS A 207 4.71 15.51 -20.39
C LYS A 207 4.17 16.94 -20.32
N ARG A 208 4.37 17.60 -19.18
CA ARG A 208 3.97 19.00 -19.01
C ARG A 208 5.01 19.95 -19.66
N PRO A 209 4.57 21.06 -20.28
CA PRO A 209 5.48 22.10 -20.73
C PRO A 209 6.15 22.80 -19.54
N ALA A 210 7.40 23.25 -19.71
CA ALA A 210 8.22 23.80 -18.62
C ALA A 210 7.58 25.01 -17.89
N ASN A 211 6.68 25.74 -18.56
CA ASN A 211 6.07 26.96 -18.03
C ASN A 211 4.69 26.74 -17.39
N ALA A 212 4.20 25.51 -17.28
CA ALA A 212 2.90 25.22 -16.68
C ALA A 212 3.04 24.72 -15.22
N PRO A 213 2.76 25.56 -14.20
CA PRO A 213 2.84 25.12 -12.82
C PRO A 213 1.86 23.98 -12.56
N TYR A 214 2.30 22.97 -11.79
CA TYR A 214 1.45 21.86 -11.38
C TYR A 214 0.54 22.25 -10.19
N GLU A 215 -0.77 22.05 -10.33
CA GLU A 215 -1.73 22.20 -9.24
C GLU A 215 -2.11 20.82 -8.71
N LYS A 216 -2.11 20.68 -7.38
CA LYS A 216 -2.41 19.42 -6.69
C LYS A 216 -3.84 18.94 -7.01
N GLY A 217 -4.01 17.63 -7.18
CA GLY A 217 -5.31 17.03 -7.48
C GLY A 217 -5.81 17.25 -8.91
N THR A 218 -4.93 17.70 -9.83
CA THR A 218 -5.27 17.83 -11.26
C THR A 218 -5.10 16.52 -12.04
N THR A 219 -4.65 15.45 -11.40
CA THR A 219 -4.53 14.14 -12.05
C THR A 219 -5.91 13.49 -12.17
N GLY A 220 -6.18 12.81 -13.30
CA GLY A 220 -7.40 12.00 -13.43
C GLY A 220 -7.46 10.84 -12.42
N LEU A 221 -6.31 10.49 -11.82
CA LEU A 221 -6.21 9.51 -10.75
C LEU A 221 -6.99 9.95 -9.49
N THR A 222 -7.09 11.25 -9.19
CA THR A 222 -7.89 11.71 -8.04
C THR A 222 -9.37 11.40 -8.20
N VAL A 223 -9.91 11.59 -9.42
CA VAL A 223 -11.31 11.24 -9.71
C VAL A 223 -11.47 9.72 -9.69
N TYR A 224 -10.55 8.99 -10.32
CA TYR A 224 -10.55 7.53 -10.35
C TYR A 224 -10.52 6.91 -8.93
N THR A 225 -9.63 7.38 -8.05
CA THR A 225 -9.50 6.88 -6.68
C THR A 225 -10.78 7.13 -5.88
N LYS A 226 -11.37 8.32 -5.97
CA LYS A 226 -12.64 8.63 -5.29
C LYS A 226 -13.77 7.73 -5.77
N GLU A 227 -13.90 7.56 -7.08
CA GLU A 227 -14.95 6.73 -7.67
C GLU A 227 -14.76 5.24 -7.32
N MET A 228 -13.52 4.77 -7.30
CA MET A 228 -13.18 3.41 -6.88
C MET A 228 -13.56 3.16 -5.42
N ILE A 229 -13.17 4.06 -4.50
CA ILE A 229 -13.52 3.98 -3.08
C ILE A 229 -15.05 3.98 -2.89
N SER A 230 -15.76 4.87 -3.60
CA SER A 230 -17.22 4.95 -3.56
C SER A 230 -17.87 3.65 -4.03
N THR A 231 -17.42 3.12 -5.17
CA THR A 231 -17.94 1.87 -5.74
C THR A 231 -17.68 0.69 -4.80
N VAL A 232 -16.46 0.56 -4.26
CA VAL A 232 -16.11 -0.51 -3.30
C VAL A 232 -16.98 -0.40 -2.04
N SER A 233 -17.15 0.80 -1.48
CA SER A 233 -18.01 1.02 -0.32
C SER A 233 -19.44 0.54 -0.56
N GLY A 234 -19.97 0.80 -1.76
CA GLY A 234 -21.30 0.34 -2.13
C GLY A 234 -21.38 -1.18 -2.31
N LEU A 235 -20.38 -1.81 -2.93
CA LEU A 235 -20.30 -3.28 -3.03
C LEU A 235 -20.22 -3.93 -1.64
N THR A 236 -19.47 -3.34 -0.71
CA THR A 236 -19.42 -3.78 0.69
C THR A 236 -20.80 -3.69 1.34
N SER A 237 -21.54 -2.60 1.10
CA SER A 237 -22.92 -2.46 1.60
C SER A 237 -23.84 -3.56 1.05
N ALA A 238 -23.72 -3.89 -0.24
CA ALA A 238 -24.49 -4.98 -0.85
C ALA A 238 -24.16 -6.34 -0.24
N CYS A 239 -22.87 -6.66 -0.01
CA CYS A 239 -22.47 -7.88 0.69
C CYS A 239 -23.05 -7.95 2.11
N ASN A 240 -23.06 -6.84 2.84
CA ASN A 240 -23.60 -6.80 4.20
C ASN A 240 -25.13 -7.02 4.24
N GLN A 241 -25.87 -6.49 3.26
CA GLN A 241 -27.32 -6.71 3.16
C GLN A 241 -27.69 -8.16 2.82
N LEU A 242 -26.80 -8.89 2.14
CA LEU A 242 -26.98 -10.29 1.78
C LEU A 242 -26.43 -11.25 2.85
N GLU A 243 -26.01 -10.74 4.01
CA GLU A 243 -25.35 -11.53 5.07
C GLU A 243 -24.05 -12.22 4.63
N LEU A 244 -23.39 -11.68 3.60
CA LEU A 244 -22.14 -12.18 3.01
C LEU A 244 -20.92 -11.32 3.36
N GLY A 245 -20.98 -10.56 4.47
CA GLY A 245 -19.91 -9.64 4.89
C GLY A 245 -18.54 -10.31 5.06
N ASP A 246 -18.51 -11.53 5.61
CA ASP A 246 -17.27 -12.31 5.82
C ASP A 246 -16.87 -13.18 4.61
N SER A 247 -17.62 -13.08 3.50
CA SER A 247 -17.37 -13.90 2.31
C SER A 247 -16.13 -13.42 1.52
N PRO A 248 -15.46 -14.32 0.76
CA PRO A 248 -14.33 -13.94 -0.07
C PRO A 248 -14.72 -13.13 -1.32
N VAL A 249 -16.02 -12.99 -1.62
CA VAL A 249 -16.55 -12.39 -2.86
C VAL A 249 -15.98 -10.99 -3.10
N LEU A 250 -16.07 -10.11 -2.10
CA LEU A 250 -15.59 -8.73 -2.24
C LEU A 250 -14.08 -8.71 -2.47
N ARG A 251 -13.33 -9.45 -1.67
CA ARG A 251 -11.86 -9.53 -1.77
C ARG A 251 -11.41 -10.06 -3.13
N ASN A 252 -12.01 -11.15 -3.62
CA ASN A 252 -11.70 -11.76 -4.91
C ASN A 252 -12.05 -10.84 -6.07
N THR A 253 -13.20 -10.16 -6.00
CA THR A 253 -13.63 -9.16 -6.98
C THR A 253 -12.58 -8.06 -7.11
N ILE A 254 -12.19 -7.44 -5.99
CA ILE A 254 -11.23 -6.33 -6.02
C ILE A 254 -9.85 -6.82 -6.43
N ALA A 255 -9.40 -7.97 -5.94
CA ALA A 255 -8.13 -8.56 -6.33
C ALA A 255 -8.05 -8.81 -7.86
N THR A 256 -9.12 -9.35 -8.43
CA THR A 256 -9.24 -9.59 -9.88
C THR A 256 -9.19 -8.28 -10.66
N TYR A 257 -9.93 -7.27 -10.23
CA TYR A 257 -9.95 -5.96 -10.89
C TYR A 257 -8.58 -5.26 -10.80
N LEU A 258 -7.96 -5.30 -9.61
CA LEU A 258 -6.63 -4.74 -9.38
C LEU A 258 -5.57 -5.39 -10.28
N GLY A 259 -5.53 -6.72 -10.34
CA GLY A 259 -4.56 -7.48 -11.13
C GLY A 259 -4.74 -7.34 -12.65
N THR A 260 -5.95 -7.10 -13.14
CA THR A 260 -6.24 -7.09 -14.60
C THR A 260 -6.29 -5.68 -15.22
N ARG A 261 -6.84 -4.70 -14.49
CA ARG A 261 -7.09 -3.34 -15.00
C ARG A 261 -6.17 -2.32 -14.34
N PHE A 262 -6.23 -2.21 -13.02
CA PHE A 262 -5.46 -1.21 -12.27
C PHE A 262 -3.94 -1.39 -12.44
N LEU A 263 -3.45 -2.63 -12.49
CA LEU A 263 -2.05 -2.93 -12.77
C LEU A 263 -1.54 -2.27 -14.05
N LYS A 264 -2.38 -2.13 -15.09
CA LYS A 264 -2.00 -1.45 -16.34
C LYS A 264 -1.79 0.06 -16.14
N ILE A 265 -2.63 0.69 -15.31
CA ILE A 265 -2.51 2.11 -14.94
C ILE A 265 -1.21 2.31 -14.17
N LEU A 266 -0.98 1.48 -13.15
CA LEU A 266 0.21 1.55 -12.29
C LEU A 266 1.50 1.32 -13.10
N SER A 267 1.51 0.31 -13.97
CA SER A 267 2.60 0.07 -14.93
C SER A 267 2.81 1.26 -15.87
N GLY A 268 1.73 1.97 -16.22
CA GLY A 268 1.79 3.19 -17.02
C GLY A 268 2.58 4.30 -16.34
N PHE A 269 2.40 4.49 -15.03
CA PHE A 269 3.19 5.46 -14.24
C PHE A 269 4.67 5.07 -14.18
N SER A 270 4.99 3.80 -13.95
CA SER A 270 6.37 3.32 -13.99
C SER A 270 7.04 3.55 -15.35
N ARG A 271 6.33 3.27 -16.45
CA ARG A 271 6.83 3.52 -17.81
C ARG A 271 7.00 5.01 -18.10
N PHE A 272 6.11 5.85 -17.60
CA PHE A 272 6.23 7.30 -17.70
C PHE A 272 7.53 7.78 -17.06
N VAL A 273 7.81 7.34 -15.83
CA VAL A 273 9.07 7.64 -15.12
C VAL A 273 10.29 7.12 -15.89
N ASP A 274 10.25 5.89 -16.43
CA ASP A 274 11.37 5.33 -17.21
C ASP A 274 11.65 6.12 -18.49
N SER A 275 10.62 6.65 -19.13
CA SER A 275 10.73 7.33 -20.44
C SER A 275 11.14 8.79 -20.34
N LEU A 276 10.65 9.52 -19.33
CA LEU A 276 10.83 10.97 -19.20
C LEU A 276 11.73 11.38 -18.04
N GLY A 277 11.99 10.46 -17.11
CA GLY A 277 12.61 10.78 -15.83
C GLY A 277 11.69 11.59 -14.92
N LEU A 278 12.24 12.01 -13.78
CA LEU A 278 11.50 12.73 -12.74
C LEU A 278 11.70 14.25 -12.79
N SER A 279 12.68 14.72 -13.56
CA SER A 279 12.98 16.15 -13.68
C SER A 279 11.80 16.92 -14.26
N GLY A 280 11.27 17.87 -13.47
CA GLY A 280 10.08 18.65 -13.80
C GLY A 280 8.75 17.89 -13.72
N GLN A 281 8.77 16.62 -13.29
CA GLN A 281 7.58 15.79 -13.03
C GLN A 281 7.46 15.40 -11.54
N ASP A 282 8.23 16.05 -10.67
CA ASP A 282 8.28 15.78 -9.23
C ASP A 282 6.92 15.95 -8.54
N LEU A 283 6.25 17.09 -8.73
CA LEU A 283 4.98 17.37 -8.06
C LEU A 283 3.83 16.45 -8.53
N ILE A 284 3.80 16.09 -9.81
CA ILE A 284 2.78 15.18 -10.33
C ILE A 284 3.00 13.76 -9.81
N MET A 285 4.25 13.32 -9.68
CA MET A 285 4.55 12.00 -9.11
C MET A 285 4.24 11.94 -7.61
N LEU A 286 4.47 13.02 -6.87
CA LEU A 286 4.02 13.11 -5.47
C LEU A 286 2.49 13.04 -5.37
N ASP A 287 1.74 13.70 -6.26
CA ASP A 287 0.28 13.58 -6.31
C ASP A 287 -0.17 12.15 -6.62
N VAL A 288 0.48 11.50 -7.60
CA VAL A 288 0.20 10.09 -7.93
C VAL A 288 0.41 9.19 -6.72
N LEU A 289 1.57 9.29 -6.05
CA LEU A 289 1.84 8.51 -4.84
C LEU A 289 0.84 8.79 -3.72
N GLU A 290 0.40 10.05 -3.55
CA GLU A 290 -0.59 10.40 -2.53
C GLU A 290 -1.95 9.75 -2.83
N ASN A 291 -2.41 9.78 -4.09
CA ASN A 291 -3.66 9.13 -4.47
C ASN A 291 -3.58 7.60 -4.37
N LEU A 292 -2.43 7.00 -4.65
CA LEU A 292 -2.20 5.56 -4.47
C LEU A 292 -2.20 5.18 -2.99
N MET A 293 -1.57 5.98 -2.13
CA MET A 293 -1.58 5.78 -0.67
C MET A 293 -3.00 5.91 -0.10
N VAL A 294 -3.76 6.92 -0.52
CA VAL A 294 -5.16 7.08 -0.11
C VAL A 294 -6.01 5.89 -0.54
N LEU A 295 -5.80 5.39 -1.76
CA LEU A 295 -6.50 4.21 -2.26
C LEU A 295 -6.16 2.98 -1.42
N ASP A 296 -4.87 2.67 -1.22
CA ASP A 296 -4.44 1.49 -0.47
C ASP A 296 -4.93 1.54 0.99
N LEU A 297 -4.81 2.69 1.65
CA LEU A 297 -5.31 2.88 3.01
C LEU A 297 -6.83 2.66 3.10
N ALA A 298 -7.59 3.18 2.13
CA ALA A 298 -9.04 2.97 2.08
C ALA A 298 -9.37 1.49 1.87
N LEU A 299 -8.64 0.79 0.99
CA LEU A 299 -8.82 -0.65 0.79
C LEU A 299 -8.56 -1.42 2.09
N LEU A 300 -7.50 -1.09 2.82
CA LEU A 300 -7.11 -1.77 4.06
C LEU A 300 -8.18 -1.71 5.14
N HIS A 301 -9.03 -0.67 5.15
CA HIS A 301 -10.18 -0.59 6.06
C HIS A 301 -11.20 -1.74 5.84
N TRP A 302 -11.25 -2.32 4.64
CA TRP A 302 -12.08 -3.49 4.32
C TRP A 302 -11.31 -4.83 4.41
N GLY A 303 -10.09 -4.83 4.94
CA GLY A 303 -9.31 -6.05 5.20
C GLY A 303 -8.51 -6.58 4.00
N PHE A 304 -8.35 -5.78 2.94
CA PHE A 304 -7.52 -6.12 1.77
C PHE A 304 -6.82 -4.86 1.23
N GLY A 305 -5.77 -4.99 0.42
CA GLY A 305 -4.99 -3.85 -0.07
C GLY A 305 -4.05 -4.27 -1.21
N PHE A 306 -3.13 -3.42 -1.61
CA PHE A 306 -2.17 -3.74 -2.69
C PHE A 306 -1.35 -4.98 -2.36
N LEU A 307 -0.94 -5.16 -1.10
CA LEU A 307 -0.23 -6.34 -0.60
C LEU A 307 -0.98 -7.67 -0.86
N THR A 308 -2.31 -7.63 -1.02
CA THR A 308 -3.10 -8.84 -1.29
C THR A 308 -2.96 -9.35 -2.73
N VAL A 309 -2.45 -8.52 -3.64
CA VAL A 309 -2.22 -8.87 -5.05
C VAL A 309 -0.74 -8.65 -5.37
N LEU A 310 0.02 -9.74 -5.45
CA LEU A 310 1.49 -9.72 -5.52
C LEU A 310 2.02 -8.86 -6.68
N GLU A 311 1.39 -8.92 -7.85
CA GLU A 311 1.80 -8.16 -9.02
C GLU A 311 1.61 -6.65 -8.82
N VAL A 312 0.54 -6.25 -8.14
CA VAL A 312 0.23 -4.84 -7.85
C VAL A 312 1.15 -4.31 -6.77
N ASP A 313 1.36 -5.06 -5.69
CA ASP A 313 2.32 -4.72 -4.63
C ASP A 313 3.74 -4.52 -5.18
N ARG A 314 4.19 -5.45 -6.03
CA ARG A 314 5.49 -5.36 -6.68
C ARG A 314 5.62 -4.12 -7.55
N GLU A 315 4.61 -3.82 -8.37
CA GLU A 315 4.66 -2.67 -9.27
C GLU A 315 4.52 -1.34 -8.51
N TYR A 316 3.74 -1.31 -7.43
CA TYR A 316 3.61 -0.17 -6.53
C TYR A 316 4.95 0.12 -5.83
N THR A 317 5.56 -0.91 -5.24
CA THR A 317 6.88 -0.82 -4.60
C THR A 317 7.96 -0.39 -5.58
N ASN A 318 7.92 -0.89 -6.81
CA ASN A 318 8.81 -0.47 -7.90
C ASN A 318 8.66 1.04 -8.20
N LEU A 319 7.43 1.52 -8.33
CA LEU A 319 7.14 2.94 -8.56
C LEU A 319 7.65 3.83 -7.41
N VAL A 320 7.37 3.44 -6.17
CA VAL A 320 7.87 4.14 -4.97
C VAL A 320 9.40 4.18 -4.98
N THR A 321 10.05 3.04 -5.26
CA THR A 321 11.51 2.92 -5.32
C THR A 321 12.13 3.87 -6.35
N LYS A 322 11.51 3.99 -7.54
CA LYS A 322 11.94 4.96 -8.55
C LYS A 322 11.81 6.40 -8.04
N CYS A 323 10.70 6.72 -7.38
CA CYS A 323 10.46 8.05 -6.82
C CYS A 323 11.38 8.41 -5.63
N LEU A 324 12.08 7.45 -5.02
CA LEU A 324 13.09 7.75 -3.98
C LEU A 324 14.22 8.64 -4.51
N SER A 325 14.50 8.60 -5.82
CA SER A 325 15.51 9.46 -6.45
C SER A 325 15.10 10.94 -6.48
N LEU A 326 13.82 11.29 -6.25
CA LEU A 326 13.39 12.69 -6.06
C LEU A 326 14.17 13.37 -4.94
N LEU A 327 14.48 12.64 -3.86
CA LEU A 327 15.19 13.20 -2.71
C LEU A 327 16.59 13.67 -3.10
N THR A 328 17.29 12.93 -3.96
CA THR A 328 18.60 13.32 -4.48
C THR A 328 18.46 14.40 -5.56
N ASP A 329 17.47 14.30 -6.44
CA ASP A 329 17.25 15.23 -7.55
C ASP A 329 16.95 16.65 -7.06
N TRP A 330 16.21 16.81 -5.96
CA TRP A 330 15.92 18.13 -5.39
C TRP A 330 17.15 18.78 -4.77
N VAL A 331 18.05 18.02 -4.16
CA VAL A 331 19.29 18.56 -3.60
C VAL A 331 20.22 18.99 -4.75
N MET A 332 20.39 18.14 -5.77
CA MET A 332 21.16 18.47 -6.99
C MET A 332 20.56 19.64 -7.78
N PHE A 333 19.22 19.77 -7.77
CA PHE A 333 18.55 20.92 -8.37
C PHE A 333 19.01 22.22 -7.71
N ILE A 334 19.10 22.28 -6.38
CA ILE A 334 19.53 23.48 -5.65
C ILE A 334 20.97 23.85 -6.02
N GLU A 335 21.90 22.89 -5.98
CA GLU A 335 23.30 23.09 -6.39
C GLU A 335 23.38 23.66 -7.82
N SER A 336 22.63 23.05 -8.75
CA SER A 336 22.58 23.46 -10.14
C SER A 336 22.02 24.88 -10.33
N ARG A 337 20.95 25.24 -9.61
CA ARG A 337 20.35 26.58 -9.69
C ARG A 337 21.28 27.67 -9.18
N VAL A 338 22.01 27.41 -8.08
CA VAL A 338 22.98 28.38 -7.54
C VAL A 338 24.18 28.52 -8.48
N THR A 339 24.70 27.41 -9.01
CA THR A 339 25.88 27.41 -9.91
C THR A 339 25.61 28.08 -11.25
N GLN A 340 24.36 28.01 -11.75
CA GLN A 340 23.95 28.66 -13.00
C GLN A 340 23.74 30.18 -12.87
N MET A 341 23.88 30.76 -11.67
CA MET A 341 23.65 32.18 -11.48
C MET A 341 24.81 33.04 -12.01
N ASP A 342 24.54 33.88 -13.01
CA ASP A 342 25.58 34.70 -13.66
C ASP A 342 26.16 35.81 -12.76
N ARG A 343 25.36 36.35 -11.83
CA ARG A 343 25.76 37.47 -10.96
C ARG A 343 25.16 37.33 -9.57
N PHE A 344 25.98 37.58 -8.55
CA PHE A 344 25.59 37.60 -7.15
C PHE A 344 25.38 39.06 -6.71
N ASN A 345 24.13 39.52 -6.67
CA ASN A 345 23.79 40.88 -6.27
C ASN A 345 22.56 40.91 -5.33
N GLN A 346 22.10 42.11 -4.96
CA GLN A 346 21.01 42.30 -4.01
C GLN A 346 19.62 41.85 -4.53
N GLU A 347 19.48 41.58 -5.83
CA GLU A 347 18.23 41.13 -6.45
C GLU A 347 18.26 39.64 -6.79
N SER A 348 19.39 39.15 -7.34
CA SER A 348 19.52 37.78 -7.84
C SER A 348 19.55 36.74 -6.71
N VAL A 349 20.26 37.02 -5.62
CA VAL A 349 20.35 36.07 -4.49
C VAL A 349 18.97 35.87 -3.84
N PRO A 350 18.21 36.92 -3.46
CA PRO A 350 16.86 36.73 -2.93
C PRO A 350 15.92 36.02 -3.91
N GLN A 351 16.05 36.25 -5.22
CA GLN A 351 15.19 35.61 -6.21
C GLN A 351 15.38 34.09 -6.24
N ILE A 352 16.62 33.59 -6.24
CA ILE A 352 16.89 32.14 -6.16
C ILE A 352 16.43 31.57 -4.82
N VAL A 353 16.65 32.29 -3.72
CA VAL A 353 16.18 31.87 -2.40
C VAL A 353 14.66 31.71 -2.40
N VAL A 354 13.92 32.67 -2.93
CA VAL A 354 12.45 32.60 -3.03
C VAL A 354 12.01 31.48 -3.97
N GLU A 355 12.69 31.27 -5.10
CA GLU A 355 12.42 30.17 -6.04
C GLU A 355 12.54 28.81 -5.33
N VAL A 356 13.65 28.57 -4.64
CA VAL A 356 13.94 27.31 -3.94
C VAL A 356 13.00 27.11 -2.76
N ILE A 357 12.77 28.13 -1.91
CA ILE A 357 11.84 28.03 -0.78
C ILE A 357 10.40 27.80 -1.26
N SER A 358 9.99 28.42 -2.38
CA SER A 358 8.70 28.15 -3.00
C SER A 358 8.59 26.68 -3.46
N LYS A 359 9.65 26.12 -4.03
CA LYS A 359 9.70 24.70 -4.39
C LYS A 359 9.65 23.80 -3.16
N ILE A 360 10.44 24.07 -2.11
CA ILE A 360 10.43 23.35 -0.82
C ILE A 360 9.03 23.37 -0.18
N ARG A 361 8.38 24.53 -0.18
CA ARG A 361 6.99 24.65 0.27
C ARG A 361 6.07 23.72 -0.53
N ARG A 362 6.11 23.77 -1.87
CA ARG A 362 5.21 22.97 -2.71
C ARG A 362 5.40 21.47 -2.53
N ILE A 363 6.64 20.98 -2.47
CA ILE A 363 6.88 19.54 -2.18
C ILE A 363 6.38 19.15 -0.79
N SER A 364 6.45 20.07 0.18
CA SER A 364 5.96 19.83 1.54
C SER A 364 4.43 19.83 1.65
N GLU A 365 3.68 20.23 0.62
CA GLU A 365 2.20 20.16 0.63
C GLU A 365 1.66 18.74 0.37
N PHE A 366 2.52 17.81 -0.06
CA PHE A 366 2.17 16.42 -0.31
C PHE A 366 2.40 15.55 0.93
N ALA A 367 1.42 14.72 1.26
CA ALA A 367 1.52 13.73 2.32
C ALA A 367 2.42 12.56 1.89
N SER A 368 2.42 12.23 0.60
CA SER A 368 3.27 11.18 0.02
C SER A 368 4.78 11.41 0.18
N LEU A 369 5.20 12.64 0.51
CA LEU A 369 6.58 12.93 0.86
C LEU A 369 7.06 12.05 2.03
N SER A 370 6.21 11.75 3.02
CA SER A 370 6.58 10.91 4.16
C SER A 370 6.94 9.49 3.75
N MET A 371 6.25 8.95 2.75
CA MET A 371 6.49 7.59 2.22
C MET A 371 7.92 7.42 1.71
N LEU A 372 8.53 8.48 1.16
CA LEU A 372 9.89 8.42 0.62
C LEU A 372 10.97 8.26 1.71
N PHE A 373 10.60 8.47 2.98
CA PHE A 373 11.48 8.33 4.13
C PHE A 373 11.31 7.00 4.88
N GLU A 374 10.35 6.17 4.49
CA GLU A 374 10.19 4.84 5.08
C GLU A 374 11.48 4.04 4.91
N ASN A 375 11.95 3.43 6.00
CA ASN A 375 13.20 2.67 6.07
C ASN A 375 14.48 3.44 5.70
N LYS A 376 14.44 4.77 5.65
CA LYS A 376 15.64 5.59 5.43
C LYS A 376 16.35 5.93 6.73
N LYS A 377 17.65 6.19 6.61
CA LYS A 377 18.49 6.73 7.68
C LYS A 377 18.79 8.19 7.41
N LEU A 378 19.05 8.95 8.48
CA LEU A 378 19.45 10.35 8.37
C LEU A 378 20.63 10.51 7.40
N GLY A 379 20.50 11.47 6.47
CA GLY A 379 21.54 11.79 5.49
C GLY A 379 21.69 10.79 4.33
N SER A 380 20.93 9.69 4.31
CA SER A 380 21.02 8.71 3.21
C SER A 380 20.68 9.28 1.83
N TRP A 381 19.87 10.33 1.79
CA TRP A 381 19.51 11.13 0.59
C TRP A 381 20.61 12.07 0.12
N LEU A 382 21.70 12.24 0.86
CA LEU A 382 22.85 13.10 0.49
C LEU A 382 23.99 12.31 -0.16
N ASN A 383 23.84 10.99 -0.31
CA ASN A 383 24.84 10.10 -0.89
C ASN A 383 24.85 10.18 -2.42
N VAL A 384 25.21 11.34 -2.96
CA VAL A 384 25.32 11.60 -4.40
C VAL A 384 26.78 11.62 -4.85
N LYS A 385 27.00 11.49 -6.17
CA LYS A 385 28.33 11.53 -6.79
C LYS A 385 28.33 12.58 -7.93
N PRO A 386 29.21 13.60 -7.90
CA PRO A 386 30.18 13.92 -6.83
C PRO A 386 29.50 14.27 -5.49
N PRO A 387 30.19 14.16 -4.34
CA PRO A 387 29.61 14.47 -3.05
C PRO A 387 29.27 15.96 -2.95
N LEU A 388 28.13 16.26 -2.33
CA LEU A 388 27.67 17.63 -2.13
C LEU A 388 28.62 18.40 -1.24
N ARG A 389 28.95 19.62 -1.64
CA ARG A 389 29.98 20.42 -0.99
C ARG A 389 29.57 20.80 0.43
N PHE A 390 28.29 21.14 0.64
CA PHE A 390 27.81 21.63 1.94
C PHE A 390 28.04 20.63 3.08
N VAL A 391 27.90 19.33 2.81
CA VAL A 391 28.04 18.26 3.81
C VAL A 391 29.39 18.33 4.55
N THR A 392 30.44 18.74 3.83
CA THR A 392 31.79 18.87 4.40
C THR A 392 32.03 20.22 5.10
N ILE A 393 31.27 21.25 4.73
CA ILE A 393 31.48 22.64 5.16
C ILE A 393 30.66 22.96 6.40
N PHE A 394 29.40 22.52 6.41
CA PHE A 394 28.45 22.79 7.48
C PHE A 394 27.23 21.90 7.40
N THR A 395 26.79 21.43 8.56
CA THR A 395 25.46 20.85 8.74
C THR A 395 24.82 21.48 9.97
N SER A 396 23.55 21.85 9.87
CA SER A 396 22.79 22.36 11.02
C SER A 396 22.25 21.23 11.93
N VAL A 397 22.40 19.95 11.53
CA VAL A 397 21.86 18.78 12.25
C VAL A 397 22.18 18.82 13.76
N VAL A 398 21.17 18.50 14.56
CA VAL A 398 21.26 18.42 16.02
C VAL A 398 21.49 16.97 16.43
N GLN A 399 22.67 16.66 16.95
CA GLN A 399 22.99 15.31 17.44
C GLN A 399 22.04 14.91 18.57
N GLY A 400 21.46 13.71 18.49
CA GLY A 400 20.56 13.16 19.51
C GLY A 400 19.11 13.68 19.45
N ALA A 401 18.79 14.60 18.53
CA ALA A 401 17.41 15.10 18.38
C ALA A 401 16.43 14.06 17.83
N GLU A 402 16.93 12.97 17.24
CA GLU A 402 16.14 11.85 16.70
C GLU A 402 15.27 11.19 17.77
N ALA A 403 15.69 11.24 19.04
CA ALA A 403 14.97 10.64 20.16
C ALA A 403 13.79 11.49 20.68
N LEU A 404 13.61 12.72 20.18
CA LEU A 404 12.66 13.70 20.72
C LEU A 404 11.32 13.75 19.97
N MET A 405 11.20 13.09 18.81
CA MET A 405 9.99 13.11 17.99
C MET A 405 9.83 11.82 17.19
N ASP A 406 8.70 11.67 16.48
CA ASP A 406 8.48 10.53 15.60
C ASP A 406 9.61 10.42 14.55
N PRO A 407 10.18 9.24 14.30
CA PRO A 407 11.30 9.09 13.37
C PRO A 407 11.02 9.61 11.97
N LEU A 408 9.80 9.45 11.46
CA LEU A 408 9.44 9.89 10.12
C LEU A 408 9.31 11.40 10.04
N GLU A 409 8.67 12.02 11.05
CA GLU A 409 8.61 13.47 11.19
C GLU A 409 10.00 14.09 11.32
N PHE A 410 10.90 13.45 12.09
CA PHE A 410 12.28 13.86 12.24
C PHE A 410 13.05 13.84 10.91
N LEU A 411 12.92 12.76 10.13
CA LEU A 411 13.58 12.63 8.84
C LEU A 411 13.05 13.65 7.83
N MET A 412 11.73 13.87 7.80
CA MET A 412 11.11 14.89 6.93
C MET A 412 11.58 16.31 7.29
N SER A 413 11.52 16.68 8.57
CA SER A 413 12.01 17.97 9.05
C SER A 413 13.49 18.15 8.71
N SER A 414 14.30 17.10 8.95
CA SER A 414 15.72 17.13 8.68
C SER A 414 16.03 17.28 7.20
N TYR A 415 15.30 16.59 6.32
CA TYR A 415 15.46 16.70 4.88
C TYR A 415 15.13 18.11 4.37
N LEU A 416 13.99 18.68 4.79
CA LEU A 416 13.61 20.03 4.38
C LEU A 416 14.64 21.08 4.84
N LEU A 417 15.25 20.89 6.01
CA LEU A 417 16.36 21.73 6.46
C LEU A 417 17.68 21.45 5.74
N ASP A 418 17.96 20.21 5.34
CA ASP A 418 19.13 19.89 4.52
C ASP A 418 19.08 20.61 3.17
N LEU A 419 17.87 20.76 2.58
CA LEU A 419 17.69 21.58 1.37
C LEU A 419 18.00 23.07 1.60
N ILE A 420 17.66 23.59 2.77
CA ILE A 420 17.96 24.98 3.15
C ILE A 420 19.46 25.14 3.46
N ASP A 421 20.07 24.16 4.13
CA ASP A 421 21.52 24.12 4.36
C ASP A 421 22.26 24.08 3.02
N GLU A 422 21.88 23.20 2.09
CA GLU A 422 22.44 23.13 0.74
C GLU A 422 22.35 24.48 0.03
N LEU A 423 21.16 25.09 -0.04
CA LEU A 423 20.96 26.39 -0.67
C LEU A 423 21.90 27.46 -0.10
N MET A 424 21.92 27.59 1.23
CA MET A 424 22.61 28.69 1.88
C MET A 424 24.14 28.50 1.90
N ILE A 425 24.60 27.26 1.99
CA ILE A 425 26.03 26.95 1.97
C ILE A 425 26.59 26.99 0.55
N GLU A 426 25.82 26.57 -0.47
CA GLU A 426 26.26 26.74 -1.85
C GLU A 426 26.28 28.22 -2.25
N LEU A 427 25.34 29.03 -1.74
CA LEU A 427 25.43 30.49 -1.85
C LEU A 427 26.67 31.06 -1.13
N GLU A 428 27.05 30.56 0.04
CA GLU A 428 28.28 30.95 0.75
C GLU A 428 29.51 30.66 -0.12
N LEU A 429 29.58 29.46 -0.70
CA LEU A 429 30.68 29.04 -1.57
C LEU A 429 30.77 29.86 -2.84
N ALA A 430 29.64 30.03 -3.54
CA ALA A 430 29.62 30.76 -4.78
C ALA A 430 29.92 32.25 -4.59
N LEU A 431 29.47 32.87 -3.48
CA LEU A 431 29.87 34.23 -3.09
C LEU A 431 31.37 34.34 -2.83
N LYS A 432 31.97 33.32 -2.19
CA LYS A 432 33.41 33.27 -1.91
C LYS A 432 34.22 33.11 -3.19
N GLU A 433 33.77 32.29 -4.13
CA GLU A 433 34.42 32.08 -5.43
C GLU A 433 34.30 33.30 -6.35
N ALA A 434 33.11 33.89 -6.43
CA ALA A 434 32.87 35.11 -7.20
C ALA A 434 33.65 36.33 -6.70
N SER A 435 34.16 36.27 -5.47
CA SER A 435 34.91 37.36 -4.84
C SER A 435 36.32 37.53 -5.44
N GLY A 436 37.13 36.49 -5.64
CA GLY A 436 38.52 36.68 -6.12
C GLY A 436 39.36 37.66 -5.26
N GLU A 437 40.44 38.25 -5.82
CA GLU A 437 41.36 39.15 -5.10
C GLU A 437 40.77 40.55 -4.76
N ASN A 438 39.74 41.00 -5.48
CA ASN A 438 39.06 42.31 -5.28
C ASN A 438 37.59 42.15 -4.84
N GLY A 439 37.27 41.03 -4.20
CA GLY A 439 35.90 40.57 -3.99
C GLY A 439 35.11 41.20 -2.88
N MET A 440 33.86 40.71 -2.77
CA MET A 440 32.97 41.04 -1.67
C MET A 440 33.64 40.65 -0.35
N ARG A 441 33.87 41.62 0.53
CA ARG A 441 34.48 41.36 1.85
C ARG A 441 33.64 40.35 2.64
N LYS A 442 34.28 39.57 3.50
CA LYS A 442 33.63 38.56 4.37
C LYS A 442 32.42 39.12 5.13
N LEU A 443 32.53 40.35 5.65
CA LEU A 443 31.43 41.10 6.27
C LEU A 443 30.20 41.24 5.35
N ALA A 444 30.43 41.57 4.08
CA ALA A 444 29.38 41.80 3.09
C ALA A 444 28.77 40.48 2.57
N GLN A 445 29.57 39.42 2.44
CA GLN A 445 29.07 38.06 2.21
C GLN A 445 28.17 37.63 3.39
N GLY A 446 28.64 37.83 4.63
CA GLY A 446 27.88 37.55 5.84
C GLY A 446 26.56 38.33 5.90
N PHE A 447 26.56 39.62 5.54
CA PHE A 447 25.35 40.44 5.44
C PHE A 447 24.34 39.89 4.43
N THR A 448 24.81 39.48 3.25
CA THR A 448 23.96 38.91 2.20
C THR A 448 23.32 37.60 2.68
N LEU A 449 24.11 36.73 3.30
CA LEU A 449 23.64 35.43 3.79
C LEU A 449 22.66 35.58 4.97
N ILE A 450 22.98 36.40 5.98
CA ILE A 450 22.12 36.60 7.15
C ILE A 450 20.77 37.24 6.76
N LYS A 451 20.79 38.20 5.83
CA LYS A 451 19.55 38.81 5.29
C LYS A 451 18.64 37.74 4.69
N ASN A 452 19.20 36.86 3.86
CA ASN A 452 18.43 35.79 3.23
C ASN A 452 17.94 34.73 4.22
N VAL A 453 18.71 34.36 5.24
CA VAL A 453 18.21 33.44 6.29
C VAL A 453 17.07 34.06 7.10
N VAL A 454 17.15 35.34 7.46
CA VAL A 454 16.05 36.04 8.15
C VAL A 454 14.80 36.12 7.26
N MET A 455 14.98 36.30 5.95
CA MET A 455 13.89 36.23 4.98
C MET A 455 13.27 34.82 4.94
N ILE A 456 14.09 33.77 4.88
CA ILE A 456 13.64 32.36 4.93
C ILE A 456 12.84 32.11 6.22
N GLU A 457 13.37 32.50 7.37
CA GLU A 457 12.68 32.39 8.67
C GLU A 457 11.33 33.11 8.66
N THR A 458 11.27 34.32 8.09
CA THR A 458 10.03 35.10 7.96
C THR A 458 9.01 34.42 7.04
N ILE A 459 9.46 33.85 5.92
CA ILE A 459 8.60 33.11 4.99
C ILE A 459 8.04 31.86 5.68
N ILE A 460 8.91 31.07 6.31
CA ILE A 460 8.52 29.83 7.00
C ILE A 460 7.52 30.12 8.13
N ASN A 461 7.77 31.13 8.96
CA ASN A 461 6.88 31.50 10.06
C ASN A 461 5.47 31.95 9.60
N ARG A 462 5.33 32.38 8.34
CA ARG A 462 4.02 32.72 7.75
C ARG A 462 3.32 31.52 7.10
N LEU A 463 4.04 30.44 6.83
CA LEU A 463 3.55 29.23 6.18
C LEU A 463 3.29 28.15 7.23
N ASP A 464 2.08 28.13 7.80
CA ASP A 464 1.70 27.23 8.90
C ASP A 464 1.96 25.74 8.59
N SER A 465 1.69 25.28 7.36
CA SER A 465 1.95 23.89 6.96
C SER A 465 3.44 23.52 6.98
N LEU A 466 4.29 24.38 6.42
CA LEU A 466 5.75 24.17 6.41
C LEU A 466 6.33 24.31 7.82
N TYR A 467 5.90 25.32 8.57
CA TYR A 467 6.32 25.54 9.96
C TYR A 467 6.06 24.30 10.83
N ARG A 468 4.86 23.71 10.74
CA ARG A 468 4.50 22.49 11.46
C ARG A 468 5.37 21.29 11.07
N LYS A 469 5.63 21.10 9.77
CA LYS A 469 6.49 20.01 9.28
C LYS A 469 7.95 20.14 9.72
N LEU A 470 8.45 21.37 9.87
CA LEU A 470 9.79 21.60 10.40
C LEU A 470 9.85 21.40 11.92
N GLY A 471 8.81 21.83 12.64
CA GLY A 471 8.72 21.69 14.10
C GLY A 471 9.85 22.41 14.84
N ALA A 472 9.97 22.15 16.14
CA ALA A 472 10.95 22.83 17.00
C ALA A 472 12.40 22.54 16.59
N ILE A 473 12.70 21.30 16.21
CA ILE A 473 14.05 20.88 15.79
C ILE A 473 14.44 21.57 14.48
N GLY A 474 13.54 21.62 13.49
CA GLY A 474 13.80 22.33 12.23
C GLY A 474 14.04 23.83 12.46
N MET A 475 13.32 24.45 13.40
CA MET A 475 13.58 25.84 13.79
C MET A 475 14.93 26.02 14.49
N GLU A 476 15.33 25.11 15.38
CA GLU A 476 16.65 25.15 16.02
C GLU A 476 17.77 25.07 14.99
N ARG A 477 17.64 24.17 14.01
CA ARG A 477 18.56 24.04 12.87
C ARG A 477 18.66 25.34 12.07
N LEU A 478 17.52 25.96 11.76
CA LEU A 478 17.50 27.27 11.11
C LEU A 478 18.18 28.36 11.95
N GLN A 479 18.01 28.35 13.28
CA GLN A 479 18.73 29.27 14.17
C GLN A 479 20.25 29.03 14.15
N ARG A 480 20.71 27.77 14.07
CA ARG A 480 22.15 27.45 13.96
C ARG A 480 22.74 28.00 12.66
N LEU A 481 22.02 27.84 11.54
CA LEU A 481 22.41 28.40 10.26
C LEU A 481 22.43 29.94 10.31
N LYS A 482 21.39 30.56 10.89
CA LYS A 482 21.34 32.02 11.13
C LYS A 482 22.53 32.50 11.95
N ASN A 483 22.85 31.81 13.04
CA ASN A 483 23.97 32.15 13.92
C ASN A 483 25.34 32.01 13.23
N ARG A 484 25.50 31.06 12.30
CA ARG A 484 26.72 30.92 11.47
C ARG A 484 26.96 32.19 10.66
N PHE A 485 25.96 32.62 9.88
CA PHE A 485 26.10 33.81 9.04
C PHE A 485 26.11 35.11 9.83
N LEU A 486 25.43 35.15 10.98
CA LEU A 486 25.56 36.26 11.92
C LEU A 486 27.02 36.41 12.39
N LYS A 487 27.69 35.32 12.76
CA LYS A 487 29.12 35.37 13.14
C LYS A 487 30.01 35.87 12.01
N MET A 488 29.71 35.47 10.77
CA MET A 488 30.42 35.96 9.58
C MET A 488 30.21 37.46 9.34
N PHE A 489 28.99 37.95 9.53
CA PHE A 489 28.66 39.37 9.48
C PHE A 489 29.29 40.16 10.62
N LEU A 490 29.40 39.57 11.81
CA LEU A 490 29.97 40.23 12.99
C LEU A 490 31.51 40.15 13.03
N ASP A 491 32.21 39.69 11.99
CA ASP A 491 33.66 39.43 12.02
C ASP A 491 34.48 40.67 12.43
N ASP A 492 34.24 41.82 11.78
CA ASP A 492 34.93 43.09 12.10
C ASP A 492 34.63 43.52 13.55
N TRP A 493 33.38 43.38 14.00
CA TRP A 493 32.96 43.72 15.36
C TRP A 493 33.54 42.77 16.42
N ASN A 494 33.62 41.48 16.10
CA ASN A 494 34.26 40.46 16.92
C ASN A 494 35.76 40.75 17.05
N TYR A 495 36.40 41.20 15.98
CA TYR A 495 37.81 41.62 16.01
C TYR A 495 38.01 42.84 16.92
N ALA A 496 37.16 43.86 16.83
CA ALA A 496 37.20 45.02 17.73
C ALA A 496 37.01 44.60 19.21
N SER A 497 36.06 43.71 19.50
CA SER A 497 35.87 43.15 20.85
C SER A 497 37.06 42.28 21.29
N TYR A 498 37.67 41.53 20.38
CA TYR A 498 38.81 40.65 20.66
C TYR A 498 40.05 41.45 21.05
N ILE A 499 40.32 42.60 20.42
CA ILE A 499 41.41 43.51 20.81
C ILE A 499 41.30 43.84 22.31
N ILE A 500 40.10 44.17 22.79
CA ILE A 500 39.86 44.45 24.21
C ILE A 500 40.28 43.26 25.07
N ILE A 501 39.73 42.08 24.79
CA ILE A 501 39.95 40.88 25.60
C ILE A 501 41.43 40.48 25.60
N ARG A 502 42.06 40.46 24.42
CA ARG A 502 43.46 40.10 24.22
C ARG A 502 44.38 41.03 25.01
N ASP A 503 44.26 42.34 24.80
CA ASP A 503 45.20 43.30 25.38
C ASP A 503 44.96 43.45 26.89
N MET A 504 43.70 43.42 27.37
CA MET A 504 43.42 43.38 28.81
C MET A 504 44.05 42.16 29.49
N THR A 505 44.02 40.99 28.83
CA THR A 505 44.65 39.77 29.34
C THR A 505 46.16 39.91 29.35
N GLN A 506 46.77 40.38 28.26
CA GLN A 506 48.22 40.61 28.17
C GLN A 506 48.71 41.59 29.24
N ILE A 507 48.01 42.70 29.47
CA ILE A 507 48.34 43.65 30.53
C ILE A 507 48.30 42.96 31.90
N THR A 508 47.23 42.20 32.17
CA THR A 508 47.08 41.48 33.45
C THR A 508 48.20 40.47 33.68
N THR A 509 48.54 39.67 32.67
CA THR A 509 49.63 38.68 32.74
C THR A 509 50.99 39.36 32.91
N THR A 510 51.24 40.45 32.17
CA THR A 510 52.50 41.21 32.25
C THR A 510 52.67 41.83 33.64
N ASN A 511 51.59 42.32 34.25
CA ASN A 511 51.62 42.86 35.61
C ASN A 511 51.87 41.78 36.66
N ALA A 512 51.25 40.60 36.51
CA ALA A 512 51.42 39.47 37.41
C ALA A 512 52.86 38.92 37.38
N MET A 513 53.48 38.82 36.19
CA MET A 513 54.86 38.33 36.03
C MET A 513 55.91 39.32 36.57
N ASN A 514 55.63 40.62 36.54
CA ASN A 514 56.56 41.66 36.96
C ASN A 514 56.28 42.21 38.38
N GLY A 515 55.53 41.46 39.21
CA GLY A 515 55.29 41.82 40.61
C GLY A 515 54.61 43.18 40.83
N GLY A 516 53.82 43.66 39.87
CA GLY A 516 53.16 44.97 39.94
C GLY A 516 54.08 46.20 39.84
N GLN A 517 55.38 46.03 39.58
CA GLN A 517 56.36 47.13 39.61
C GLN A 517 56.49 47.92 38.30
N ASN A 518 55.71 47.61 37.25
CA ASN A 518 55.94 48.16 35.90
C ASN A 518 54.84 49.13 35.41
N SER A 519 54.48 50.10 36.26
CA SER A 519 53.40 51.06 35.98
C SER A 519 53.61 51.84 34.67
N GLY A 520 54.84 52.19 34.29
CA GLY A 520 55.11 52.91 33.04
C GLY A 520 54.73 52.11 31.78
N LYS A 521 55.10 50.83 31.75
CA LYS A 521 54.82 49.92 30.62
C LYS A 521 53.33 49.59 30.53
N GLU A 522 52.70 49.31 31.66
CA GLU A 522 51.25 49.10 31.74
C GLU A 522 50.48 50.30 31.20
N LYS A 523 50.86 51.52 31.59
CA LYS A 523 50.20 52.74 31.12
C LYS A 523 50.29 52.91 29.61
N GLU A 524 51.39 52.52 28.98
CA GLU A 524 51.53 52.56 27.53
C GLU A 524 50.69 51.47 26.84
N GLN A 525 50.67 50.26 27.39
CA GLN A 525 49.80 49.18 26.89
C GLN A 525 48.31 49.55 26.97
N ILE A 526 47.88 50.24 28.03
CA ILE A 526 46.49 50.74 28.16
C ILE A 526 46.19 51.79 27.07
N LYS A 527 47.13 52.69 26.75
CA LYS A 527 46.97 53.67 25.67
C LYS A 527 46.85 53.00 24.30
N GLU A 528 47.73 52.04 24.01
CA GLU A 528 47.68 51.25 22.78
C GLU A 528 46.37 50.48 22.66
N LEU A 529 45.89 49.87 23.74
CA LEU A 529 44.61 49.16 23.79
C LEU A 529 43.43 50.06 23.38
N PHE A 530 43.30 51.25 24.01
CA PHE A 530 42.25 52.20 23.63
C PHE A 530 42.38 52.67 22.19
N LYS A 531 43.61 52.95 21.73
CA LYS A 531 43.87 53.38 20.35
C LYS A 531 43.46 52.30 19.34
N ASN A 532 43.95 51.07 19.52
CA ASN A 532 43.69 49.93 18.64
C ASN A 532 42.18 49.59 18.61
N PHE A 533 41.51 49.66 19.76
CA PHE A 533 40.06 49.51 19.83
C PHE A 533 39.34 50.59 19.02
N ASN A 534 39.67 51.87 19.22
CA ASN A 534 39.00 52.97 18.51
C ASN A 534 39.18 52.85 16.99
N GLU A 535 40.38 52.52 16.52
CA GLU A 535 40.67 52.35 15.09
C GLU A 535 39.85 51.21 14.48
N SER A 536 39.83 50.04 15.14
CA SER A 536 39.08 48.86 14.71
C SER A 536 37.55 49.09 14.77
N PHE A 537 37.06 49.70 15.84
CA PHE A 537 35.64 50.05 16.01
C PHE A 537 35.16 51.03 14.94
N GLU A 538 35.91 52.09 14.66
CA GLU A 538 35.54 53.06 13.64
C GLU A 538 35.61 52.48 12.23
N GLU A 539 36.53 51.54 11.96
CA GLU A 539 36.53 50.80 10.70
C GLU A 539 35.30 49.92 10.56
N ALA A 540 34.95 49.15 11.59
CA ALA A 540 33.75 48.31 11.61
C ALA A 540 32.48 49.15 11.39
N LEU A 541 32.39 50.30 12.07
CA LEU A 541 31.27 51.24 11.92
C LEU A 541 31.17 51.81 10.50
N ARG A 542 32.30 52.27 9.93
CA ARG A 542 32.35 52.75 8.53
C ARG A 542 31.97 51.67 7.52
N ASN A 543 32.35 50.42 7.77
CA ASN A 543 31.98 49.31 6.89
C ASN A 543 30.48 48.97 7.02
N TYR A 544 29.93 49.01 8.23
CA TYR A 544 28.49 48.79 8.47
C TYR A 544 27.61 49.85 7.77
N GLU A 545 27.98 51.13 7.85
CA GLU A 545 27.22 52.24 7.23
C GLU A 545 27.03 52.06 5.70
N LYS A 546 27.91 51.31 5.03
CA LYS A 546 27.81 51.02 3.59
C LYS A 546 26.62 50.14 3.21
N PHE A 547 26.05 49.37 4.15
CA PHE A 547 24.94 48.46 3.85
C PHE A 547 23.59 49.14 3.71
N GLN A 548 23.41 50.33 4.29
CA GLN A 548 22.16 51.12 4.23
C GLN A 548 20.88 50.28 4.42
N ILE A 549 20.79 49.56 5.54
CA ILE A 549 19.71 48.59 5.81
C ILE A 549 18.36 49.32 5.95
N GLN A 550 17.45 49.08 4.99
CA GLN A 550 16.12 49.71 4.95
C GLN A 550 15.07 48.94 5.79
N GLU A 551 15.23 47.63 5.92
CA GLU A 551 14.32 46.75 6.64
C GLU A 551 14.45 46.96 8.16
N LYS A 552 13.41 47.51 8.80
CA LYS A 552 13.43 47.88 10.23
C LYS A 552 13.71 46.69 11.15
N ASP A 553 13.08 45.55 10.89
CA ASP A 553 13.23 44.36 11.74
C ASP A 553 14.64 43.77 11.65
N LEU A 554 15.17 43.67 10.43
CA LEU A 554 16.55 43.21 10.19
C LEU A 554 17.57 44.18 10.81
N ARG A 555 17.37 45.48 10.64
CA ARG A 555 18.22 46.52 11.25
C ARG A 555 18.17 46.44 12.77
N GLY A 556 16.98 46.29 13.36
CA GLY A 556 16.79 46.10 14.80
C GLY A 556 17.51 44.86 15.31
N TYR A 557 17.36 43.72 14.63
CA TYR A 557 18.05 42.48 14.97
C TYR A 557 19.58 42.63 14.95
N LEU A 558 20.15 43.08 13.82
CA LEU A 558 21.60 43.20 13.66
C LEU A 558 22.20 44.25 14.59
N SER A 559 21.53 45.40 14.75
CA SER A 559 21.98 46.46 15.67
C SER A 559 22.02 45.99 17.11
N ASN A 560 21.03 45.21 17.56
CA ASN A 560 21.00 44.65 18.90
C ASN A 560 22.14 43.66 19.14
N GLU A 561 22.48 42.82 18.16
CA GLU A 561 23.60 41.88 18.27
C GLU A 561 24.96 42.61 18.31
N ILE A 562 25.14 43.66 17.50
CA ILE A 562 26.35 44.51 17.57
C ILE A 562 26.45 45.22 18.93
N LYS A 563 25.36 45.81 19.42
CA LYS A 563 25.31 46.51 20.72
C LYS A 563 25.67 45.56 21.86
N LYS A 564 25.05 44.37 21.91
CA LYS A 564 25.36 43.36 22.92
C LYS A 564 26.84 42.99 22.89
N LEU A 565 27.43 42.80 21.71
CA LEU A 565 28.84 42.43 21.59
C LEU A 565 29.78 43.55 22.08
N ILE A 566 29.62 44.76 21.54
CA ILE A 566 30.55 45.87 21.77
C ILE A 566 30.39 46.48 23.17
N LEU A 567 29.15 46.72 23.63
CA LEU A 567 28.93 47.33 24.95
C LEU A 567 29.43 46.42 26.07
N ASN A 568 29.23 45.11 25.97
CA ASN A 568 29.70 44.16 26.97
C ASN A 568 31.23 44.15 27.11
N ALA A 569 31.97 44.24 26.00
CA ALA A 569 33.43 44.30 26.02
C ALA A 569 33.94 45.67 26.45
N TYR A 570 33.38 46.75 25.90
CA TYR A 570 33.80 48.11 26.19
C TYR A 570 33.55 48.52 27.63
N ASN A 571 32.41 48.12 28.21
CA ASN A 571 32.11 48.44 29.61
C ASN A 571 33.16 47.85 30.56
N LYS A 572 33.64 46.62 30.29
CA LYS A 572 34.72 45.99 31.07
C LYS A 572 36.04 46.73 30.93
N LEU A 573 36.39 47.17 29.72
CA LEU A 573 37.57 48.00 29.46
C LEU A 573 37.50 49.31 30.25
N TYR A 574 36.37 50.01 30.12
CA TYR A 574 36.15 51.30 30.75
C TYR A 574 36.12 51.19 32.29
N ASP A 575 35.49 50.16 32.85
CA ASP A 575 35.45 49.96 34.31
C ASP A 575 36.83 49.69 34.89
N LYS A 576 37.67 48.91 34.19
CA LYS A 576 38.99 48.55 34.69
C LYS A 576 40.01 49.68 34.55
N TYR A 577 40.00 50.39 33.42
CA TYR A 577 41.07 51.34 33.07
C TYR A 577 40.59 52.78 32.84
N GLY A 578 39.29 53.00 32.62
CA GLY A 578 38.73 54.31 32.28
C GLY A 578 38.88 55.37 33.38
N SER A 579 38.85 54.96 34.66
CA SER A 579 39.09 55.84 35.81
C SER A 579 40.56 55.91 36.24
N GLY A 580 41.45 55.09 35.67
CA GLY A 580 42.85 54.96 36.09
C GLY A 580 43.77 56.11 35.66
N GLU A 581 44.90 56.30 36.35
CA GLU A 581 45.90 57.33 36.06
C GLU A 581 46.95 56.89 35.01
N PHE A 582 46.48 56.45 33.84
CA PHE A 582 47.38 55.97 32.79
C PHE A 582 47.88 57.05 31.82
N THR A 583 47.24 58.21 31.79
CA THR A 583 47.62 59.35 30.94
C THR A 583 47.18 60.67 31.56
N LYS A 584 47.93 61.75 31.29
CA LYS A 584 47.53 63.13 31.64
C LYS A 584 46.48 63.70 30.67
N ASN A 585 46.38 63.14 29.46
CA ASN A 585 45.41 63.55 28.45
C ASN A 585 44.47 62.38 28.14
N ARG A 586 43.41 62.23 28.95
CA ARG A 586 42.43 61.14 28.81
C ARG A 586 41.64 61.24 27.51
N ALA A 587 41.21 62.44 27.14
CA ALA A 587 40.43 62.71 25.92
C ALA A 587 41.13 62.28 24.63
N LYS A 588 42.48 62.21 24.62
CA LYS A 588 43.24 61.71 23.47
C LYS A 588 43.04 60.21 23.21
N TYR A 589 42.81 59.41 24.26
CA TYR A 589 42.77 57.94 24.18
C TYR A 589 41.35 57.40 24.39
N ILE A 590 40.62 57.93 25.38
CA ILE A 590 39.22 57.58 25.63
C ILE A 590 38.36 58.54 24.83
N ARG A 591 37.90 58.11 23.65
CA ARG A 591 37.04 58.92 22.76
C ARG A 591 35.58 58.98 23.21
N TYR A 592 35.12 57.91 23.87
CA TYR A 592 33.73 57.74 24.27
C TYR A 592 33.69 57.32 25.75
N ASP A 593 32.80 57.89 26.55
CA ASP A 593 32.38 57.22 27.79
C ASP A 593 31.34 56.12 27.50
N LYS A 594 30.91 55.38 28.53
CA LYS A 594 29.92 54.30 28.38
C LYS A 594 28.61 54.77 27.75
N LEU A 595 28.08 55.91 28.19
CA LEU A 595 26.81 56.47 27.73
C LEU A 595 26.95 57.06 26.33
N GLN A 596 28.08 57.69 26.03
CA GLN A 596 28.41 58.25 24.72
C GLN A 596 28.53 57.15 23.66
N LEU A 597 29.20 56.04 23.98
CA LEU A 597 29.30 54.90 23.06
C LEU A 597 27.93 54.27 22.81
N GLU A 598 27.12 54.10 23.86
CA GLU A 598 25.76 53.57 23.72
C GLU A 598 24.88 54.49 22.87
N ARG A 599 24.93 55.81 23.09
CA ARG A 599 24.22 56.79 22.25
C ARG A 599 24.68 56.74 20.80
N LEU A 600 25.99 56.70 20.56
CA LEU A 600 26.55 56.58 19.21
C LEU A 600 26.02 55.32 18.49
N LEU A 601 26.03 54.18 19.17
CA LEU A 601 25.51 52.93 18.61
C LEU A 601 24.00 52.96 18.39
N ASN A 602 23.24 53.70 19.20
CA ASN A 602 21.81 53.90 19.00
C ASN A 602 21.48 54.82 17.81
N GLU A 603 22.35 55.79 17.52
CA GLU A 603 22.17 56.73 16.40
C GLU A 603 22.67 56.15 15.07
N LYS A 604 23.77 55.40 15.09
CA LYS A 604 24.48 54.95 13.88
C LYS A 604 24.05 53.58 13.36
N LEU A 605 23.60 52.69 14.24
CA LEU A 605 23.04 51.38 13.86
C LEU A 605 21.54 51.47 13.64
#